data_AF-A0A7C2II07-F1
#
_entry.id   AF-A0A7C2II07-F1
#
_cell.length_a   1.000
_cell.length_b   1.000
_cell.length_c   1.000
_cell.angle_alpha   90.00
_cell.angle_beta   90.00
_cell.angle_gamma   90.00
#
_symmetry.space_group_name_H-M   'P 1'
#
loop_
_entity.id
_entity.type
_entity.pdbx_description
1 polymer ?
#
loop_
_entity_poly.entity_id
_entity_poly.type
_entity_poly.pdbx_seq_one_letter_code
_entity_poly.pdbx_strand_id
1 'polypeptide(L)'
;MQRKERIKRLRLEDKTILYEVVGGFGWTVPVDKLALLGEYTVPKGPYLDDHFLIFVIRPNYNWNEATFYCEGREEFLRRTGELLGAGISCGLAGGRAYDSQVMWPAELKGEKLFDFVPVGSDTFWNRLKNRISRQYNFRYSKAVMRYLDNDLM
;
A
#
# COMPACT_ATOMS: atom_id res chain seq x y z
N MET A 1 9.02 23.93 -16.53
CA MET A 1 8.86 22.59 -17.12
C MET A 1 7.75 21.87 -16.38
N GLN A 2 6.52 21.94 -16.87
CA GLN A 2 5.39 21.20 -16.27
C GLN A 2 5.59 19.71 -16.54
N ARG A 3 5.86 18.93 -15.50
CA ARG A 3 5.91 17.47 -15.59
C ARG A 3 4.47 17.01 -15.80
N LYS A 4 4.12 16.56 -17.01
CA LYS A 4 2.82 15.93 -17.28
C LYS A 4 2.55 14.89 -16.19
N GLU A 5 1.41 15.01 -15.51
CA GLU A 5 0.96 14.00 -14.57
C GLU A 5 0.93 12.65 -15.29
N ARG A 6 1.58 11.64 -14.69
CA ARG A 6 1.58 10.30 -15.26
C ARG A 6 0.25 9.67 -14.94
N ILE A 7 -0.49 9.28 -15.98
CA ILE A 7 -1.72 8.51 -15.81
C ILE A 7 -1.34 7.18 -15.16
N LYS A 8 -2.04 6.85 -14.08
CA LYS A 8 -1.87 5.62 -13.30
C LYS A 8 -3.20 4.89 -13.31
N ARG A 9 -3.19 3.59 -13.60
CA ARG A 9 -4.42 2.78 -13.72
C ARG A 9 -4.28 1.48 -12.96
N LEU A 10 -5.32 1.07 -12.26
CA LEU A 10 -5.40 -0.19 -11.54
C LEU A 10 -6.60 -1.01 -12.06
N ARG A 11 -6.34 -2.27 -12.44
CA ARG A 11 -7.34 -3.15 -13.04
C ARG A 11 -7.23 -4.58 -12.51
N LEU A 12 -8.34 -5.31 -12.60
CA LEU A 12 -8.41 -6.75 -12.40
C LEU A 12 -8.82 -7.41 -13.72
N GLU A 13 -7.94 -8.25 -14.28
CA GLU A 13 -8.16 -8.98 -15.53
C GLU A 13 -7.79 -10.44 -15.32
N ASP A 14 -8.69 -11.37 -15.61
CA ASP A 14 -8.45 -12.82 -15.47
C ASP A 14 -7.77 -13.25 -14.15
N LYS A 15 -8.25 -12.69 -13.03
CA LYS A 15 -7.70 -12.89 -11.67
C LYS A 15 -6.24 -12.43 -11.51
N THR A 16 -5.83 -11.47 -12.34
CA THR A 16 -4.54 -10.78 -12.25
C THR A 16 -4.78 -9.31 -11.95
N ILE A 17 -4.05 -8.79 -10.98
CA ILE A 17 -4.00 -7.37 -10.62
C ILE A 17 -2.98 -6.71 -11.53
N LEU A 18 -3.37 -5.64 -12.21
CA LEU A 18 -2.51 -4.86 -13.09
C LEU A 18 -2.46 -3.42 -12.62
N TYR A 19 -1.27 -2.93 -12.32
CA TYR A 19 -1.01 -1.52 -12.06
C TYR A 19 -0.12 -0.95 -13.16
N GLU A 20 -0.63 0.04 -13.88
CA GLU A 20 0.05 0.66 -15.02
C GLU A 20 0.40 2.10 -14.71
N VAL A 21 1.58 2.53 -15.17
CA VAL A 21 2.04 3.91 -15.08
C VAL A 21 2.50 4.35 -16.46
N VAL A 22 1.77 5.27 -17.10
CA VAL A 22 2.13 5.75 -18.44
C VAL A 22 3.50 6.44 -18.40
N GLY A 23 4.46 5.91 -19.17
CA GLY A 23 5.85 6.38 -19.19
C GLY A 23 6.62 6.07 -17.90
N GLY A 24 6.22 5.02 -17.18
CA GLY A 24 6.89 4.51 -15.98
C GLY A 24 6.82 2.99 -15.89
N PHE A 25 7.25 2.46 -14.75
CA PHE A 25 7.15 1.04 -14.45
C PHE A 25 5.84 0.76 -13.72
N GLY A 26 5.08 -0.19 -14.25
CA GLY A 26 3.95 -0.82 -13.58
C GLY A 26 4.35 -2.18 -13.00
N TRP A 27 3.37 -2.90 -12.47
CA TRP A 27 3.55 -4.26 -11.98
C TRP A 27 2.28 -5.07 -12.21
N THR A 28 2.43 -6.39 -12.23
CA THR A 28 1.32 -7.35 -12.33
C THR A 28 1.47 -8.42 -11.28
N VAL A 29 0.35 -8.83 -10.69
CA VAL A 29 0.32 -9.86 -9.64
C VAL A 29 -0.93 -10.73 -9.78
N PRO A 30 -0.79 -12.06 -9.86
CA PRO A 30 -1.93 -12.97 -9.72
C PRO A 30 -2.61 -12.84 -8.35
N VAL A 31 -3.95 -12.84 -8.31
CA VAL A 31 -4.72 -12.68 -7.06
C VAL A 31 -4.45 -13.83 -6.08
N ASP A 32 -4.15 -15.03 -6.55
CA ASP A 32 -3.79 -16.17 -5.68
C ASP A 32 -2.47 -15.97 -4.91
N LYS A 33 -1.61 -15.04 -5.36
CA LYS A 33 -0.40 -14.63 -4.64
C LYS A 33 -0.65 -13.53 -3.62
N LEU A 34 -1.83 -12.93 -3.58
CA LEU A 34 -2.16 -11.87 -2.63
C LEU A 34 -2.32 -12.46 -1.23
N ALA A 35 -1.42 -12.12 -0.32
CA ALA A 35 -1.49 -12.49 1.09
C ALA A 35 -2.39 -11.54 1.89
N LEU A 36 -2.30 -10.25 1.57
CA LEU A 36 -3.00 -9.18 2.26
C LEU A 36 -3.19 -7.99 1.32
N LEU A 37 -4.32 -7.31 1.46
CA LEU A 37 -4.58 -6.01 0.86
C LEU A 37 -4.79 -4.98 1.98
N GLY A 38 -4.11 -3.85 1.89
CA GLY A 38 -4.26 -2.76 2.84
C GLY A 38 -4.04 -1.40 2.20
N GLU A 39 -3.95 -0.40 3.05
CA GLU A 39 -3.68 0.97 2.64
C GLU A 39 -2.83 1.68 3.70
N TYR A 40 -2.10 2.70 3.28
CA TYR A 40 -1.45 3.63 4.19
C TYR A 40 -1.50 5.06 3.69
N THR A 41 -1.37 5.99 4.61
CA THR A 41 -1.23 7.42 4.34
C THR A 41 0.13 7.94 4.82
N VAL A 42 0.63 8.97 4.14
CA VAL A 42 1.83 9.73 4.56
C VAL A 42 1.47 11.22 4.59
N PRO A 43 2.24 12.08 5.28
CA PRO A 43 2.00 13.52 5.20
C PRO A 43 2.09 13.99 3.75
N LYS A 44 1.15 14.85 3.36
CA LYS A 44 1.22 15.57 2.08
C LYS A 44 2.55 16.31 1.99
N GLY A 45 3.43 15.80 1.14
CA GLY A 45 4.57 16.57 0.64
C GLY A 45 4.10 17.57 -0.41
N PRO A 46 4.92 18.58 -0.76
CA PRO A 46 4.52 19.63 -1.70
C PRO A 46 4.17 19.14 -3.12
N TYR A 47 4.42 17.86 -3.46
CA TYR A 47 4.31 17.34 -4.84
C TYR A 47 3.91 15.86 -4.98
N LEU A 48 3.36 15.18 -3.96
CA LEU A 48 3.23 13.70 -3.98
C LEU A 48 1.89 13.16 -3.46
N ASP A 49 1.48 12.03 -4.06
CA ASP A 49 0.44 11.14 -3.54
C ASP A 49 0.67 10.87 -2.05
N ASP A 50 -0.38 10.97 -1.25
CA ASP A 50 -0.33 10.84 0.21
C ASP A 50 -1.11 9.63 0.73
N HIS A 51 -1.69 8.84 -0.19
CA HIS A 51 -2.53 7.70 0.11
C HIS A 51 -2.25 6.59 -0.90
N PHE A 52 -1.94 5.40 -0.38
CA PHE A 52 -1.46 4.26 -1.16
C PHE A 52 -2.24 3.00 -0.80
N LEU A 53 -2.47 2.17 -1.82
CA LEU A 53 -2.94 0.79 -1.69
C LEU A 53 -1.73 -0.14 -1.65
N ILE A 54 -1.80 -1.15 -0.78
CA ILE A 54 -0.70 -2.08 -0.50
C ILE A 54 -1.13 -3.50 -0.75
N PHE A 55 -0.34 -4.19 -1.56
CA PHE A 55 -0.54 -5.57 -1.96
C PHE A 55 0.63 -6.39 -1.42
N VAL A 56 0.43 -7.14 -0.34
CA VAL A 56 1.45 -8.04 0.21
C VAL A 56 1.39 -9.37 -0.54
N ILE A 57 2.53 -9.82 -1.07
CA ILE A 57 2.61 -10.87 -2.08
C ILE A 57 3.41 -12.07 -1.57
N ARG A 58 2.84 -13.28 -1.69
CA ARG A 58 3.53 -14.54 -1.40
C ARG A 58 4.63 -14.85 -2.43
N PRO A 59 5.65 -15.66 -2.06
CA PRO A 59 5.88 -16.26 -0.74
C PRO A 59 6.80 -15.42 0.17
N ASN A 60 7.41 -14.37 -0.36
CA ASN A 60 8.39 -13.55 0.38
C ASN A 60 7.75 -12.42 1.19
N TYR A 61 6.44 -12.22 1.04
CA TYR A 61 5.68 -11.14 1.69
C TYR A 61 6.29 -9.77 1.45
N ASN A 62 6.90 -9.57 0.28
CA ASN A 62 7.16 -8.24 -0.23
C ASN A 62 5.84 -7.59 -0.63
N TRP A 63 5.81 -6.26 -0.68
CA TRP A 63 4.62 -5.54 -1.11
C TRP A 63 4.84 -4.71 -2.36
N ASN A 64 3.77 -4.62 -3.15
CA ASN A 64 3.65 -3.64 -4.22
C ASN A 64 2.73 -2.50 -3.77
N GLU A 65 2.97 -1.33 -4.33
CA GLU A 65 2.23 -0.11 -4.02
C GLU A 65 1.53 0.41 -5.28
N ALA A 66 0.29 0.86 -5.10
CA ALA A 66 -0.41 1.69 -6.08
C ALA A 66 -0.88 2.97 -5.39
N THR A 67 -0.86 4.10 -6.10
CA THR A 67 -1.53 5.30 -5.59
C THR A 67 -3.02 5.05 -5.42
N PHE A 68 -3.61 5.60 -4.35
CA PHE A 68 -5.06 5.63 -4.20
C PHE A 68 -5.74 6.44 -5.30
N TYR A 69 -5.05 7.40 -5.92
CA TYR A 69 -5.64 8.30 -6.92
C TYR A 69 -5.61 7.75 -8.37
N CYS A 70 -5.43 6.45 -8.55
CA CYS A 70 -5.36 5.85 -9.88
C CYS A 70 -6.75 5.65 -10.49
N GLU A 71 -6.81 5.72 -11.82
CA GLU A 71 -8.01 5.35 -12.59
C GLU A 71 -8.35 3.87 -12.37
N GLY A 72 -9.64 3.55 -12.31
CA GLY A 72 -10.12 2.16 -12.17
C GLY A 72 -10.10 1.59 -10.75
N ARG A 73 -9.61 2.35 -9.75
CA ARG A 73 -9.55 1.91 -8.34
C ARG A 73 -10.86 1.34 -7.83
N GLU A 74 -11.96 2.06 -7.98
CA GLU A 74 -13.24 1.68 -7.37
C GLU A 74 -13.77 0.37 -7.93
N GLU A 75 -13.74 0.25 -9.27
CA GLU A 75 -14.11 -0.98 -9.96
C GLU A 75 -13.16 -2.13 -9.60
N PHE A 76 -11.86 -1.86 -9.47
CA PHE A 76 -10.88 -2.83 -9.01
C PHE A 76 -11.22 -3.35 -7.60
N LEU A 77 -11.47 -2.46 -6.63
CA LEU A 77 -11.76 -2.85 -5.24
C LEU A 77 -13.05 -3.67 -5.16
N ARG A 78 -14.09 -3.24 -5.90
CA ARG A 78 -15.37 -3.96 -5.98
C ARG A 78 -15.18 -5.38 -6.51
N ARG A 79 -14.57 -5.53 -7.69
CA ARG A 79 -14.37 -6.86 -8.31
C ARG A 79 -13.41 -7.75 -7.53
N THR A 80 -12.39 -7.17 -6.91
CA THR A 80 -11.45 -7.91 -6.04
C THR A 80 -12.18 -8.40 -4.78
N GLY A 81 -13.05 -7.57 -4.20
CA GLY A 81 -13.89 -7.97 -3.08
C GLY A 81 -14.82 -9.12 -3.42
N GLU A 82 -15.49 -9.07 -4.57
CA GLU A 82 -16.32 -10.16 -5.08
C GLU A 82 -15.52 -11.46 -5.26
N LEU A 83 -14.33 -11.36 -5.87
CA LEU A 83 -13.46 -12.51 -6.10
C LEU A 83 -12.95 -13.14 -4.79
N LEU A 84 -12.68 -12.32 -3.77
CA LEU A 84 -12.20 -12.77 -2.46
C LEU A 84 -13.32 -13.08 -1.46
N GLY A 85 -14.59 -12.94 -1.87
CA GLY A 85 -15.76 -13.14 -0.98
C GLY A 85 -15.81 -12.16 0.19
N ALA A 86 -15.27 -10.94 0.04
CA ALA A 86 -15.12 -9.97 1.11
C ALA A 86 -15.48 -8.54 0.67
N GLY A 87 -16.09 -7.77 1.58
CA GLY A 87 -16.29 -6.34 1.36
C GLY A 87 -14.98 -5.57 1.55
N ILE A 88 -14.36 -5.11 0.46
CA ILE A 88 -13.14 -4.31 0.46
C ILE A 88 -13.50 -2.83 0.31
N SER A 89 -13.08 -2.02 1.28
CA SER A 89 -13.32 -0.59 1.29
C SER A 89 -12.17 0.14 1.97
N CYS A 90 -11.78 1.28 1.40
CA CYS A 90 -10.84 2.19 2.04
C CYS A 90 -11.52 2.90 3.23
N GLY A 91 -10.78 3.05 4.33
CA GLY A 91 -11.20 3.73 5.56
C GLY A 91 -10.30 4.90 5.95
N LEU A 92 -9.15 5.10 5.29
CA LEU A 92 -8.21 6.18 5.62
C LEU A 92 -8.44 7.49 4.85
N ALA A 93 -9.53 7.61 4.07
CA ALA A 93 -9.84 8.85 3.37
C ALA A 93 -10.08 9.99 4.37
N GLY A 94 -9.21 11.01 4.36
CA GLY A 94 -9.25 12.10 5.35
C GLY A 94 -8.62 11.77 6.71
N GLY A 95 -7.90 10.65 6.81
CA GLY A 95 -7.24 10.19 8.02
C GLY A 95 -6.01 11.00 8.43
N ARG A 96 -5.35 10.58 9.52
CA ARG A 96 -4.12 11.20 10.02
C ARG A 96 -2.94 10.80 9.13
N ALA A 97 -1.89 11.63 9.12
CA ALA A 97 -0.64 11.27 8.47
C ALA A 97 0.04 10.09 9.17
N TYR A 98 0.65 9.18 8.40
CA TYR A 98 1.29 7.95 8.90
C TYR A 98 0.30 6.99 9.57
N ASP A 99 -0.85 6.81 8.94
CA ASP A 99 -1.79 5.77 9.32
C ASP A 99 -1.76 4.62 8.31
N SER A 100 -2.15 3.43 8.75
CA SER A 100 -2.18 2.27 7.88
C SER A 100 -3.15 1.24 8.41
N GLN A 101 -3.89 0.57 7.51
CA GLN A 101 -4.83 -0.45 7.90
C GLN A 101 -4.91 -1.57 6.87
N VAL A 102 -5.30 -2.75 7.35
CA VAL A 102 -5.61 -3.90 6.52
C VAL A 102 -7.06 -3.82 6.06
N MET A 103 -7.31 -4.08 4.78
CA MET A 103 -8.65 -4.14 4.19
C MET A 103 -9.11 -5.59 3.95
N TRP A 104 -8.17 -6.50 3.71
CA TRP A 104 -8.38 -7.93 3.56
C TRP A 104 -7.09 -8.67 3.94
N PRO A 105 -7.13 -9.84 4.63
CA PRO A 105 -8.28 -10.71 4.91
C PRO A 105 -9.23 -10.19 6.00
N ALA A 106 -10.39 -10.84 6.14
CA ALA A 106 -11.42 -10.44 7.10
C ALA A 106 -10.94 -10.49 8.56
N GLU A 107 -10.13 -11.49 8.91
CA GLU A 107 -9.57 -11.66 10.26
C GLU A 107 -8.59 -10.56 10.69
N LEU A 108 -8.02 -9.83 9.74
CA LEU A 108 -7.15 -8.68 10.00
C LEU A 108 -7.83 -7.35 9.67
N LYS A 109 -9.06 -7.33 9.18
CA LYS A 109 -9.67 -6.11 8.65
C LYS A 109 -9.73 -5.01 9.72
N GLY A 110 -9.19 -3.84 9.40
CA GLY A 110 -9.10 -2.68 10.29
C GLY A 110 -7.87 -2.71 11.22
N GLU A 111 -7.15 -3.83 11.33
CA GLU A 111 -5.90 -3.88 12.06
C GLU A 111 -4.84 -3.00 11.38
N LYS A 112 -3.91 -2.50 12.18
CA LYS A 112 -2.81 -1.69 11.68
C LYS A 112 -1.93 -2.53 10.75
N LEU A 113 -1.64 -2.02 9.55
CA LEU A 113 -0.78 -2.73 8.60
C LEU A 113 0.71 -2.57 8.94
N PHE A 114 1.14 -1.32 9.15
CA PHE A 114 2.53 -0.97 9.38
C PHE A 114 2.74 -0.23 10.69
N ASP A 115 3.85 -0.50 11.35
CA ASP A 115 4.47 0.39 12.32
C ASP A 115 5.49 1.30 11.61
N PHE A 116 5.21 2.60 11.62
CA PHE A 116 6.11 3.62 11.10
C PHE A 116 7.19 3.95 12.13
N VAL A 117 8.40 3.45 11.92
CA VAL A 117 9.52 3.68 12.82
C VAL A 117 10.40 4.80 12.26
N PRO A 118 10.63 5.91 12.99
CA PRO A 118 11.56 6.93 12.56
C PRO A 118 12.94 6.32 12.30
N VAL A 119 13.56 6.63 11.16
CA VAL A 119 14.94 6.20 10.91
C VAL A 119 15.83 6.94 11.90
N GLY A 120 16.48 6.19 12.80
CA GLY A 120 17.46 6.72 13.74
C GLY A 120 18.53 7.52 13.00
N SER A 121 18.77 8.77 13.42
CA SER A 121 19.73 9.66 12.79
C SER A 121 21.11 9.46 13.44
N ASP A 122 21.86 8.44 13.05
CA ASP A 122 23.22 8.21 13.56
C ASP A 122 24.28 9.12 12.90
N THR A 123 23.86 10.13 12.12
CA THR A 123 24.81 11.04 11.46
C THR A 123 24.28 12.46 11.39
N PHE A 124 25.16 13.44 11.61
CA PHE A 124 24.88 14.87 11.55
C PHE A 124 24.23 15.29 10.21
N TRP A 125 24.64 14.67 9.10
CA TRP A 125 24.03 14.87 7.77
C TRP A 125 22.62 14.29 7.62
N ASN A 126 22.32 13.19 8.31
CA ASN A 126 20.98 12.58 8.33
C ASN A 126 19.99 13.41 9.17
N ARG A 127 20.45 14.13 10.20
CA ARG A 127 19.60 15.06 10.97
C ARG A 127 19.11 16.25 10.12
N LEU A 128 19.94 16.74 9.20
CA LEU A 128 19.58 17.85 8.31
C LEU A 128 18.64 17.39 7.18
N LYS A 129 18.86 16.20 6.60
CA LYS A 129 17.94 15.57 5.62
C LYS A 129 16.58 15.20 6.23
N ASN A 130 16.58 14.65 7.46
CA ASN A 130 15.35 14.27 8.17
C ASN A 130 14.48 15.47 8.58
N ARG A 131 15.02 16.69 8.54
CA ARG A 131 14.25 17.93 8.76
C ARG A 131 13.45 18.36 7.53
N ILE A 132 13.78 17.82 6.35
CA ILE A 132 13.17 18.15 5.05
C ILE A 132 12.29 16.99 4.56
N SER A 133 12.68 15.74 4.79
CA SER A 133 11.79 14.58 4.70
C SER A 133 12.04 13.64 5.87
N ARG A 134 11.09 13.52 6.80
CA ARG A 134 11.20 12.51 7.85
C ARG A 134 11.14 11.14 7.17
N GLN A 135 12.27 10.44 7.15
CA GLN A 135 12.33 9.07 6.67
C GLN A 135 11.79 8.15 7.77
N TYR A 136 10.84 7.31 7.40
CA TYR A 136 10.29 6.26 8.25
C TYR A 136 10.61 4.91 7.61
N ASN A 137 11.01 3.95 8.45
CA ASN A 137 11.01 2.55 8.07
C ASN A 137 9.60 1.99 8.27
N PHE A 138 9.18 1.15 7.33
CA PHE A 138 7.94 0.40 7.40
C PHE A 138 8.26 -0.97 7.96
N ARG A 139 7.54 -1.37 9.01
CA ARG A 139 7.58 -2.73 9.54
C ARG A 139 6.16 -3.23 9.64
N TYR A 140 5.90 -4.49 9.28
CA TYR A 140 4.59 -5.08 9.54
C TYR A 140 4.26 -5.00 11.03
N SER A 141 3.01 -4.69 11.34
CA SER A 141 2.53 -4.71 12.72
C SER A 141 2.62 -6.14 13.30
N LYS A 142 2.57 -6.25 14.63
CA LYS A 142 2.59 -7.58 15.29
C LYS A 142 1.45 -8.50 14.84
N ALA A 143 0.25 -7.93 14.59
CA ALA A 143 -0.90 -8.70 14.13
C ALA A 143 -0.65 -9.27 12.72
N VAL A 144 -0.14 -8.43 11.81
CA VAL A 144 0.20 -8.84 10.45
C VAL A 144 1.34 -9.87 10.45
N MET A 145 2.41 -9.67 11.21
CA MET A 145 3.50 -10.65 11.28
C MET A 145 3.01 -12.02 11.74
N ARG A 146 2.19 -12.08 12.81
CA ARG A 146 1.61 -13.35 13.29
C ARG A 146 0.77 -14.05 12.22
N TYR A 147 -0.02 -13.29 11.47
CA TYR A 147 -0.81 -13.84 10.37
C TYR A 147 0.08 -14.42 9.26
N LEU A 148 1.09 -13.67 8.82
CA LEU A 148 2.01 -14.10 7.77
C LEU A 148 2.85 -15.32 8.19
N ASP A 149 3.24 -15.41 9.46
CA ASP A 149 3.94 -16.58 10.01
C ASP A 149 3.04 -17.84 9.98
N ASN A 150 1.73 -17.69 10.22
CA ASN A 150 0.78 -18.80 10.13
C ASN A 150 0.48 -19.20 8.68
N ASP A 151 0.51 -18.26 7.75
CA ASP A 151 0.31 -18.50 6.32
C ASP A 151 1.47 -19.28 5.67
N LEU A 152 2.63 -19.33 6.32
CA LEU A 152 3.79 -20.14 5.92
C LEU A 152 3.72 -21.62 6.36
N MET A 153 2.85 -21.94 7.32
CA MET A 153 2.73 -23.29 7.92
C MET A 153 1.73 -24.16 7.16
#